data_AF-A0A1F6R665-F1
#
_entry.id   AF-A0A1F6R665-F1
#
_cell.length_a   1.000
_cell.length_b   1.000
_cell.length_c   1.000
_cell.angle_alpha   90.00
_cell.angle_beta   90.00
_cell.angle_gamma   90.00
#
_symmetry.space_group_name_H-M   'P 1'
#
loop_
_entity.id
_entity.type
_entity.pdbx_description
1 polymer ?
#
loop_
_entity_poly.entity_id
_entity_poly.type
_entity_poly.pdbx_seq_one_letter_code
_entity_poly.pdbx_strand_id
1 'polypeptide(L)'
;MTGNSLTGTPASPGYFTGKGYVVPKSEIWTFQPPKEPYVLVTETTSPDYFALMYQAGGIVTTTGGAASHAATVARELGKPAVVAVLNATQLLGGKMISVDGTNGIVSYQDFIEPKPETENWGKSLQWKLFKKYVLKDGD
;
A
#
# COMPACT_ATOMS: atom_id res chain seq x y z
N MET A 1 -8.85 18.13 -0.47
CA MET A 1 -8.35 16.78 -0.17
C MET A 1 -9.29 15.79 -0.85
N THR A 2 -9.00 15.36 -2.08
CA THR A 2 -9.79 14.32 -2.75
C THR A 2 -9.14 12.98 -2.44
N GLY A 3 -9.63 12.29 -1.41
CA GLY A 3 -9.24 10.90 -1.16
C GLY A 3 -9.84 10.04 -2.27
N ASN A 4 -9.00 9.27 -2.96
CA ASN A 4 -9.44 8.32 -3.96
C ASN A 4 -9.74 6.97 -3.29
N SER A 5 -10.69 6.22 -3.82
CA SER A 5 -11.02 4.88 -3.33
C SER A 5 -11.17 3.89 -4.47
N LEU A 6 -10.65 2.69 -4.28
CA LEU A 6 -10.90 1.52 -5.12
C LEU A 6 -11.76 0.53 -4.35
N THR A 7 -12.53 -0.26 -5.07
CA THR A 7 -13.35 -1.34 -4.51
C THR A 7 -12.88 -2.68 -5.07
N GLY A 8 -13.00 -3.72 -4.24
CA GLY A 8 -12.77 -5.10 -4.64
C GLY A 8 -13.65 -6.05 -3.84
N THR A 9 -13.28 -7.32 -3.82
CA THR A 9 -13.94 -8.35 -3.04
C THR A 9 -13.39 -8.36 -1.61
N PRO A 10 -14.24 -8.24 -0.57
CA PRO A 10 -13.85 -8.45 0.81
C PRO A 10 -13.25 -9.85 0.98
N ALA A 11 -12.02 -9.94 1.47
CA ALA A 11 -11.29 -11.21 1.54
C ALA A 11 -11.01 -11.63 2.98
N SER A 12 -10.54 -10.71 3.81
CA SER A 12 -10.27 -10.93 5.23
C SER A 12 -10.63 -9.66 6.00
N PRO A 13 -11.47 -9.74 7.04
CA PRO A 13 -11.99 -8.57 7.74
C PRO A 13 -10.90 -7.80 8.50
N GLY A 14 -11.20 -6.55 8.82
CA GLY A 14 -10.34 -5.66 9.61
C GLY A 14 -9.92 -4.41 8.86
N TYR A 15 -9.12 -3.59 9.54
CA TYR A 15 -8.64 -2.32 9.01
C TYR A 15 -7.15 -2.15 9.25
N PHE A 16 -6.44 -1.68 8.22
CA PHE A 16 -5.03 -1.32 8.34
C PHE A 16 -4.70 -0.14 7.45
N THR A 17 -3.84 0.77 7.92
CA THR A 17 -3.31 1.86 7.12
C THR A 17 -1.79 1.82 7.11
N GLY A 18 -1.18 1.90 5.93
CA GLY A 18 0.26 1.88 5.77
C GLY A 18 0.68 2.24 4.35
N LYS A 19 2.00 2.33 4.13
CA LYS A 19 2.56 2.60 2.81
C LYS A 19 2.38 1.36 1.91
N GLY A 20 1.95 1.59 0.67
CA GLY A 20 1.78 0.55 -0.34
C GLY A 20 3.07 0.18 -1.03
N TYR A 21 3.39 -1.10 -1.04
CA TYR A 21 4.51 -1.65 -1.81
C TYR A 21 3.99 -2.63 -2.83
N VAL A 22 4.26 -2.34 -4.11
CA VAL A 22 3.93 -3.22 -5.21
C VAL A 22 5.07 -4.21 -5.37
N VAL A 23 4.78 -5.51 -5.19
CA VAL A 23 5.81 -6.55 -5.27
C VAL A 23 5.40 -7.58 -6.33
N PRO A 24 5.89 -7.45 -7.58
CA PRO A 24 5.62 -8.41 -8.63
C PRO A 24 6.33 -9.75 -8.34
N LYS A 25 5.84 -10.84 -8.95
CA LYS A 25 6.36 -12.19 -8.69
C LYS A 25 7.86 -12.32 -8.96
N SER A 26 8.36 -11.62 -9.99
CA SER A 26 9.79 -11.59 -10.36
C SER A 26 10.69 -10.98 -9.30
N GLU A 27 10.14 -10.19 -8.37
CA GLU A 27 10.90 -9.41 -7.38
C GLU A 27 10.70 -9.90 -5.95
N ILE A 28 9.90 -10.96 -5.71
CA ILE A 28 9.66 -11.50 -4.35
C ILE A 28 10.95 -11.74 -3.58
N TRP A 29 11.95 -12.35 -4.23
CA TRP A 29 13.19 -12.78 -3.60
C TRP A 29 14.21 -11.65 -3.40
N THR A 30 14.04 -10.54 -4.10
CA THR A 30 14.93 -9.38 -4.03
C THR A 30 14.31 -8.22 -3.25
N PHE A 31 13.00 -8.24 -3.05
CA PHE A 31 12.27 -7.22 -2.32
C PHE A 31 12.72 -7.20 -0.86
N GLN A 32 13.12 -6.03 -0.39
CA GLN A 32 13.49 -5.79 1.00
C GLN A 32 12.32 -5.07 1.69
N PRO A 33 11.51 -5.77 2.49
CA PRO A 33 10.39 -5.16 3.18
C PRO A 33 10.88 -4.12 4.21
N PRO A 34 10.14 -3.03 4.41
CA PRO A 34 10.44 -2.07 5.46
C PRO A 34 10.30 -2.73 6.84
N LYS A 35 10.92 -2.11 7.87
CA LYS A 35 10.78 -2.57 9.26
C LYS A 35 9.37 -2.38 9.83
N GLU A 36 8.67 -1.36 9.34
CA GLU A 36 7.30 -1.06 9.77
C GLU A 36 6.29 -1.87 8.95
N PRO A 37 5.15 -2.26 9.53
CA PRO A 37 4.07 -2.90 8.78
C PRO A 37 3.63 -2.03 7.60
N TYR A 38 3.37 -2.68 6.46
CA TYR A 38 3.04 -2.02 5.20
C TYR A 38 1.87 -2.71 4.51
N VAL A 39 1.36 -2.11 3.43
CA VAL A 39 0.34 -2.75 2.58
C VAL A 39 1.04 -3.45 1.42
N LEU A 40 0.94 -4.78 1.38
CA LEU A 40 1.42 -5.58 0.26
C LEU A 40 0.42 -5.43 -0.89
N VAL A 41 0.88 -4.94 -2.04
CA VAL A 41 0.10 -4.84 -3.28
C VAL A 41 0.73 -5.76 -4.32
N THR A 42 -0.06 -6.65 -4.92
CA THR A 42 0.43 -7.53 -5.99
C THR A 42 -0.69 -7.92 -6.96
N GLU A 43 -0.37 -8.57 -8.06
CA GLU A 43 -1.39 -9.09 -8.98
C GLU A 43 -2.13 -10.28 -8.37
N THR A 44 -1.37 -11.23 -7.84
CA THR A 44 -1.84 -12.45 -7.19
C THR A 44 -0.79 -12.94 -6.18
N THR A 45 -1.16 -13.89 -5.35
CA THR A 45 -0.26 -14.52 -4.38
C THR A 45 -0.07 -16.01 -4.67
N SER A 46 1.12 -16.50 -4.39
CA SER A 46 1.50 -17.92 -4.30
C SER A 46 2.12 -18.17 -2.91
N PRO A 47 2.41 -19.43 -2.53
CA PRO A 47 3.10 -19.72 -1.28
C PRO A 47 4.41 -18.94 -1.06
N ASP A 48 5.09 -18.55 -2.14
CA ASP A 48 6.32 -17.73 -2.10
C ASP A 48 6.11 -16.36 -1.43
N TYR A 49 4.88 -15.84 -1.43
CA TYR A 49 4.55 -14.58 -0.79
C TYR A 49 4.36 -14.69 0.73
N PHE A 50 4.38 -15.88 1.32
CA PHE A 50 4.01 -16.09 2.73
C PHE A 50 4.82 -15.17 3.67
N ALA A 51 6.14 -15.07 3.48
CA ALA A 51 6.98 -14.20 4.31
C ALA A 51 6.55 -12.73 4.23
N LEU A 52 6.23 -12.24 3.03
CA LEU A 52 5.76 -10.87 2.82
C LEU A 52 4.36 -10.66 3.39
N MET A 53 3.46 -11.63 3.25
CA MET A 53 2.11 -11.58 3.82
C MET A 53 2.15 -11.58 5.35
N TYR A 54 3.07 -12.33 5.95
CA TYR A 54 3.27 -12.38 7.39
C TYR A 54 3.69 -11.01 7.96
N GLN A 55 4.63 -10.34 7.27
CA GLN A 55 5.15 -9.02 7.66
C GLN A 55 4.18 -7.87 7.33
N ALA A 56 3.35 -8.02 6.30
CA ALA A 56 2.38 -7.01 5.91
C ALA A 56 1.37 -6.72 7.05
N GLY A 57 0.90 -5.47 7.10
CA GLY A 57 -0.24 -5.07 7.92
C GLY A 57 -1.57 -5.19 7.19
N GLY A 58 -1.56 -5.16 5.85
CA GLY A 58 -2.74 -5.36 5.00
C GLY A 58 -2.35 -5.84 3.61
N ILE A 59 -3.28 -6.50 2.91
CA ILE A 59 -3.01 -7.15 1.63
C ILE A 59 -4.02 -6.69 0.58
N VAL A 60 -3.53 -6.30 -0.60
CA VAL A 60 -4.36 -5.92 -1.75
C VAL A 60 -3.89 -6.68 -2.98
N THR A 61 -4.81 -7.34 -3.68
CA THR A 61 -4.51 -8.01 -4.95
C THR A 61 -5.39 -7.54 -6.09
N THR A 62 -4.87 -7.51 -7.32
CA THR A 62 -5.68 -7.16 -8.51
C THR A 62 -6.54 -8.30 -9.00
N THR A 63 -6.20 -9.54 -8.67
CA THR A 63 -6.94 -10.75 -9.04
C THR A 63 -7.27 -11.60 -7.81
N GLY A 64 -8.11 -12.63 -8.00
CA GLY A 64 -8.55 -13.54 -6.96
C GLY A 64 -9.99 -13.30 -6.52
N GLY A 65 -10.51 -14.19 -5.68
CA GLY A 65 -11.84 -14.08 -5.09
C GLY A 65 -11.80 -14.39 -3.59
N ALA A 66 -12.96 -14.39 -2.96
CA ALA A 66 -13.09 -14.65 -1.52
C ALA A 66 -12.56 -16.02 -1.08
N ALA A 67 -12.35 -16.99 -1.98
CA ALA A 67 -11.74 -18.29 -1.65
C ALA A 67 -10.32 -18.46 -2.20
N SER A 68 -9.69 -17.39 -2.68
CA SER A 68 -8.34 -17.44 -3.25
C SER A 68 -7.26 -17.68 -2.18
N HIS A 69 -6.08 -18.10 -2.61
CA HIS A 69 -4.90 -18.22 -1.75
C HIS A 69 -4.66 -16.96 -0.90
N ALA A 70 -4.74 -15.78 -1.52
CA ALA A 70 -4.60 -14.50 -0.84
C ALA A 70 -5.62 -14.34 0.30
N ALA A 71 -6.88 -14.68 0.04
CA ALA A 71 -7.96 -14.55 1.00
C ALA A 71 -7.81 -15.52 2.17
N THR A 72 -7.49 -16.78 1.89
CA THR A 72 -7.33 -17.83 2.92
C THR A 72 -6.16 -17.50 3.84
N VAL A 73 -4.98 -17.25 3.29
CA VAL A 73 -3.77 -16.97 4.09
C VAL A 73 -3.92 -15.65 4.85
N ALA A 74 -4.56 -14.62 4.28
CA ALA A 74 -4.81 -13.37 5.01
C ALA A 74 -5.67 -13.58 6.26
N ARG A 75 -6.68 -14.46 6.22
CA ARG A 75 -7.51 -14.78 7.39
C ARG A 75 -6.74 -15.53 8.46
N GLU A 76 -5.93 -16.51 8.05
CA GLU A 76 -5.08 -17.29 8.95
C GLU A 76 -4.08 -16.38 9.69
N LEU A 77 -3.58 -15.36 9.00
CA LEU A 77 -2.67 -14.36 9.57
C LEU A 77 -3.39 -13.21 10.31
N GLY A 78 -4.73 -13.17 10.29
CA GLY A 78 -5.51 -12.09 10.87
C GLY A 78 -5.25 -10.72 10.22
N LYS A 79 -4.87 -10.69 8.94
CA LYS A 79 -4.57 -9.46 8.20
C LYS A 79 -5.77 -9.02 7.37
N PRO A 80 -6.15 -7.73 7.38
CA PRO A 80 -7.18 -7.23 6.48
C PRO A 80 -6.75 -7.37 5.02
N ALA A 81 -7.68 -7.83 4.19
CA ALA A 81 -7.39 -8.05 2.78
C ALA A 81 -8.58 -7.73 1.88
N VAL A 82 -8.27 -7.12 0.74
CA VAL A 82 -9.20 -6.88 -0.37
C VAL A 82 -8.57 -7.43 -1.65
N VAL A 83 -9.29 -8.30 -2.35
CA VAL A 83 -8.82 -8.94 -3.59
C VAL A 83 -9.65 -8.44 -4.79
N ALA A 84 -9.25 -8.77 -6.02
CA ALA A 84 -9.92 -8.28 -7.23
C ALA A 84 -10.03 -6.74 -7.32
N VAL A 85 -9.02 -6.02 -6.82
CA VAL A 85 -8.97 -4.55 -6.89
C VAL A 85 -8.34 -4.13 -8.23
N LEU A 86 -9.18 -3.71 -9.17
CA LEU A 86 -8.71 -3.30 -10.50
C LEU A 86 -7.68 -2.16 -10.41
N ASN A 87 -6.62 -2.26 -11.20
CA ASN A 87 -5.53 -1.29 -11.31
C ASN A 87 -4.74 -1.01 -10.00
N ALA A 88 -4.84 -1.88 -8.99
CA ALA A 88 -4.18 -1.67 -7.70
C ALA A 88 -2.65 -1.50 -7.82
N THR A 89 -1.98 -2.32 -8.63
CA THR A 89 -0.51 -2.24 -8.80
C THR A 89 -0.06 -0.94 -9.46
N GLN A 90 -0.89 -0.33 -10.30
CA GLN A 90 -0.57 0.95 -10.95
C GLN A 90 -0.88 2.16 -10.06
N LEU A 91 -1.94 2.08 -9.26
CA LEU A 91 -2.47 3.25 -8.55
C LEU A 91 -1.96 3.39 -7.12
N LEU A 92 -1.60 2.29 -6.47
CA LEU A 92 -1.37 2.25 -5.02
C LEU A 92 0.11 2.28 -4.62
N GLY A 93 1.02 1.96 -5.55
CA GLY A 93 2.45 1.89 -5.25
C GLY A 93 3.01 3.19 -4.68
N GLY A 94 3.72 3.08 -3.55
CA GLY A 94 4.39 4.19 -2.87
C GLY A 94 3.46 5.11 -2.06
N LYS A 95 2.14 4.93 -2.12
CA LYS A 95 1.16 5.81 -1.47
C LYS A 95 0.80 5.34 -0.07
N MET A 96 0.21 6.23 0.72
CA MET A 96 -0.48 5.83 1.95
C MET A 96 -1.85 5.25 1.59
N ILE A 97 -2.09 4.03 2.05
CA ILE A 97 -3.27 3.22 1.73
C ILE A 97 -3.96 2.84 3.03
N SER A 98 -5.29 2.98 3.08
CA SER A 98 -6.15 2.39 4.08
C SER A 98 -6.93 1.23 3.47
N VAL A 99 -6.76 0.04 4.02
CA VAL A 99 -7.43 -1.20 3.61
C VAL A 99 -8.57 -1.47 4.59
N ASP A 100 -9.79 -1.52 4.07
CA ASP A 100 -10.99 -2.02 4.76
C ASP A 100 -11.34 -3.39 4.16
N GLY A 101 -10.85 -4.42 4.82
CA GLY A 101 -11.05 -5.80 4.40
C GLY A 101 -12.47 -6.31 4.61
N THR A 102 -13.28 -5.60 5.40
CA THR A 102 -14.67 -5.96 5.70
C THR A 102 -15.61 -5.49 4.60
N ASN A 103 -15.47 -4.24 4.16
CA ASN A 103 -16.32 -3.67 3.11
C ASN A 103 -15.69 -3.79 1.70
N GLY A 104 -14.45 -4.27 1.59
CA GLY A 104 -13.78 -4.42 0.31
C GLY A 104 -13.34 -3.09 -0.29
N ILE A 105 -12.96 -2.13 0.56
CA ILE A 105 -12.62 -0.75 0.16
C ILE A 105 -11.14 -0.51 0.40
N VAL A 106 -10.47 0.10 -0.58
CA VAL A 106 -9.08 0.53 -0.48
C VAL A 106 -9.02 2.02 -0.77
N SER A 107 -8.77 2.83 0.25
CA SER A 107 -8.64 4.28 0.12
C SER A 107 -7.17 4.68 0.02
N TYR A 108 -6.85 5.66 -0.81
CA TYR A 108 -5.49 6.17 -0.96
C TYR A 108 -5.49 7.67 -1.24
N GLN A 109 -4.38 8.32 -0.92
CA GLN A 109 -4.16 9.73 -1.19
C GLN A 109 -3.02 9.87 -2.20
N ASP A 110 -3.24 10.67 -3.23
CA ASP A 110 -2.14 11.13 -4.07
C ASP A 110 -1.27 12.06 -3.23
N PHE A 111 0.02 11.76 -3.14
CA PHE A 111 0.97 12.74 -2.65
C PHE A 111 1.06 13.84 -3.70
N ILE A 112 0.30 14.92 -3.51
CA ILE A 112 0.48 16.14 -4.29
C ILE A 112 1.78 16.74 -3.78
N GLU A 113 2.86 16.59 -4.55
CA GLU A 113 4.03 17.43 -4.31
C GLU A 113 3.55 18.88 -4.28
N PRO A 114 3.81 19.64 -3.20
CA PRO A 114 3.49 21.04 -3.22
C PRO A 114 4.25 21.67 -4.38
N LYS A 115 3.52 22.09 -5.43
CA LYS A 115 4.13 22.88 -6.51
C LYS A 115 4.73 24.11 -5.83
N PRO A 116 6.05 24.34 -5.93
CA PRO A 116 6.62 25.56 -5.41
C PRO A 116 6.04 26.71 -6.25
N GLU A 117 5.08 27.43 -5.69
CA GLU A 117 4.66 28.70 -6.24
C GLU A 117 5.89 29.62 -6.19
N THR A 118 6.29 30.09 -7.38
CA THR A 118 7.59 30.72 -7.61
C THR A 118 7.80 31.95 -6.73
N GLU A 119 9.07 32.18 -6.40
CA GLU A 119 9.68 33.33 -5.70
C GLU A 119 9.87 33.27 -4.16
N ASN A 120 8.95 32.69 -3.36
CA ASN A 120 9.11 32.71 -1.88
C ASN A 120 9.31 31.35 -1.18
N TRP A 121 9.28 30.25 -1.94
CA TRP A 121 9.36 28.90 -1.39
C TRP A 121 10.66 28.62 -0.63
N GLY A 122 11.81 29.09 -1.14
CA GLY A 122 13.13 28.82 -0.56
C GLY A 122 13.34 29.37 0.87
N LYS A 123 12.50 30.31 1.32
CA LYS A 123 12.58 30.91 2.66
C LYS A 123 11.49 30.43 3.62
N SER A 124 10.48 29.71 3.14
CA SER A 124 9.33 29.33 3.96
C SER A 124 9.70 28.27 5.01
N LEU A 125 9.05 28.33 6.19
CA LEU A 125 9.17 27.27 7.20
C LEU A 125 8.75 25.90 6.61
N GLN A 126 7.78 25.91 5.70
CA GLN A 126 7.26 24.71 5.04
C GLN A 126 8.33 24.03 4.18
N TRP A 127 9.19 24.78 3.47
CA TRP A 127 10.32 24.22 2.73
C TRP A 127 11.40 23.64 3.65
N LYS A 128 11.70 24.32 4.76
CA LYS A 128 12.66 23.81 5.76
C LYS A 128 12.17 22.50 6.38
N LEU A 129 10.87 22.40 6.66
CA LEU A 129 10.23 21.18 7.13
C LEU A 129 10.21 20.11 6.04
N PHE A 130 9.83 20.46 4.80
CA PHE A 130 9.86 19.53 3.66
C PHE A 130 11.27 18.96 3.43
N LYS A 131 12.32 19.78 3.39
CA LYS A 131 13.72 19.32 3.33
C LYS A 131 14.06 18.38 4.49
N LYS A 132 13.67 18.75 5.71
CA LYS A 132 13.98 17.98 6.93
C LYS A 132 13.28 16.61 6.97
N TYR A 133 12.07 16.49 6.42
CA TYR A 133 11.23 15.30 6.57
C TYR A 133 11.07 14.47 5.28
N VAL A 134 11.27 15.06 4.10
CA VAL A 134 11.05 14.40 2.79
C VAL A 134 12.36 14.16 2.04
N LEU A 135 13.34 15.06 2.14
CA LEU A 135 14.65 14.93 1.48
C LEU A 135 15.75 14.37 2.40
N LYS A 136 15.38 13.77 3.53
CA LYS A 136 16.32 12.98 4.32
C LYS A 136 16.56 11.66 3.61
N ASP A 137 17.59 11.64 2.76
CA ASP A 137 18.61 10.60 2.70
C ASP A 137 19.70 11.02 1.70
N GLY A 138 20.95 11.05 2.19
CA GLY A 138 22.12 11.30 1.35
C GLY A 138 23.30 12.00 2.04
N ASP A 139 23.63 11.64 3.28
CA ASP A 139 25.01 11.69 3.81
C ASP A 139 25.37 10.27 4.29
#